data_AF-A0A9D5BEC1-F1
#
_entry.id   AF-A0A9D5BEC1-F1
#
_cell.length_a   1.000
_cell.length_b   1.000
_cell.length_c   1.000
_cell.angle_alpha   90.00
_cell.angle_beta   90.00
_cell.angle_gamma   90.00
#
_symmetry.space_group_name_H-M   'P 1'
#
loop_
_entity.id
_entity.type
_entity.pdbx_description
1 polymer ?
#
loop_
_entity_poly.entity_id
_entity_poly.type
_entity_poly.pdbx_seq_one_letter_code
_entity_poly.pdbx_strand_id
1 'polypeptide(L)'
;NEFVEAVDCEDDCVVVKYGGSVKAPKILADIVESIAAAVYVDVGFDLKKLWVIIRGVLEPIVTLQDLEQKPQPVTMLYEICQKNGKKVDIEQQRNGAKSTANVYVDGELVASASSDQKDIARLEAAKAALHKLERLLPATTMIRDCYVGIDGTFEVEAAKQKLYAICGI
;
A
#
# COMPACT_ATOMS: atom_id res chain seq x y z
N ASN A 1 21.72 -13.48 0.30
CA ASN A 1 20.40 -13.97 -0.19
C ASN A 1 19.68 -12.73 -0.61
N GLU A 2 19.11 -12.72 -1.81
CA GLU A 2 18.48 -11.54 -2.44
C GLU A 2 17.52 -10.81 -1.48
N PHE A 3 16.71 -11.55 -0.72
CA PHE A 3 15.82 -10.95 0.28
C PHE A 3 16.55 -10.17 1.38
N VAL A 4 17.64 -10.72 1.91
CA VAL A 4 18.42 -10.08 2.99
C VAL A 4 19.11 -8.84 2.45
N GLU A 5 19.73 -8.95 1.27
CA GLU A 5 20.40 -7.83 0.61
C GLU A 5 19.43 -6.68 0.28
N ALA A 6 18.23 -7.02 -0.18
CA ALA A 6 17.17 -6.04 -0.45
C ALA A 6 16.72 -5.32 0.82
N VAL A 7 16.52 -6.06 1.93
CA VAL A 7 16.15 -5.47 3.23
C VAL A 7 17.28 -4.57 3.77
N ASP A 8 18.54 -4.96 3.60
CA ASP A 8 19.70 -4.16 4.04
C ASP A 8 19.85 -2.84 3.26
N CYS A 9 19.35 -2.80 2.02
CA CYS A 9 19.43 -1.62 1.13
C CYS A 9 18.17 -0.73 1.19
N GLU A 10 17.14 -1.12 1.95
CA GLU A 10 15.91 -0.33 2.10
C GLU A 10 16.13 0.78 3.14
N ASP A 11 16.42 2.01 2.68
CA ASP A 11 16.55 3.21 3.52
C ASP A 11 15.18 3.63 4.10
N ASP A 12 15.09 3.64 5.44
CA ASP A 12 13.99 4.06 6.31
C ASP A 12 12.58 3.47 6.03
N CYS A 13 11.87 3.20 7.13
CA CYS A 13 10.56 2.54 7.27
C CYS A 13 9.43 3.00 6.30
N VAL A 14 9.61 4.10 5.58
CA VAL A 14 8.69 4.63 4.57
C VAL A 14 8.57 3.71 3.36
N VAL A 15 9.67 3.05 2.94
CA VAL A 15 9.70 2.27 1.70
C VAL A 15 8.94 0.94 1.83
N VAL A 16 8.85 0.38 3.05
CA VAL A 16 8.40 -1.01 3.28
C VAL A 16 6.92 -1.14 3.65
N LYS A 17 6.23 -0.05 4.06
CA LYS A 17 4.84 -0.09 4.56
C LYS A 17 3.84 -0.77 3.61
N TYR A 18 4.07 -0.66 2.29
CA TYR A 18 3.15 -1.17 1.25
C TYR A 18 3.77 -2.23 0.34
N GLY A 19 4.91 -2.80 0.75
CA GLY A 19 5.68 -3.75 -0.04
C GLY A 19 7.10 -3.23 -0.30
N GLY A 20 8.09 -4.04 0.10
CA GLY A 20 9.49 -3.83 -0.22
C GLY A 20 9.80 -4.09 -1.69
N SER A 21 11.07 -3.94 -2.03
CA SER A 21 11.63 -4.16 -3.38
C SER A 21 11.56 -5.62 -3.83
N VAL A 22 11.37 -6.54 -2.89
CA VAL A 22 11.27 -7.98 -3.09
C VAL A 22 10.20 -8.60 -2.20
N LYS A 23 9.67 -9.77 -2.59
CA LYS A 23 8.73 -10.52 -1.76
C LYS A 23 9.44 -11.25 -0.63
N ALA A 24 8.93 -11.08 0.59
CA ALA A 24 9.37 -11.85 1.73
C ALA A 24 9.13 -13.36 1.53
N PRO A 25 10.11 -14.22 1.85
CA PRO A 25 9.93 -15.66 1.85
C PRO A 25 8.77 -16.06 2.78
N LYS A 26 7.81 -16.83 2.26
CA LYS A 26 6.63 -17.27 3.02
C LYS A 26 6.98 -17.97 4.34
N ILE A 27 8.09 -18.70 4.35
CA ILE A 27 8.58 -19.42 5.53
C ILE A 27 8.80 -18.51 6.75
N LEU A 28 9.13 -17.23 6.55
CA LEU A 28 9.28 -16.28 7.65
C LEU A 28 7.94 -16.02 8.34
N ALA A 29 6.86 -15.87 7.57
CA ALA A 29 5.51 -15.75 8.11
C ALA A 29 5.08 -17.04 8.82
N ASP A 30 5.33 -18.21 8.19
CA ASP A 30 4.99 -19.51 8.76
C ASP A 30 5.71 -19.74 10.12
N ILE A 31 6.95 -19.27 10.28
CA ILE A 31 7.70 -19.33 11.54
C ILE A 31 7.04 -18.46 12.62
N VAL A 32 6.72 -17.19 12.31
CA VAL A 32 6.09 -16.27 13.26
C VAL A 32 4.71 -16.78 13.67
N GLU A 33 3.91 -17.28 12.72
CA GLU A 33 2.59 -17.88 12.97
C GLU A 33 2.72 -19.14 13.86
N SER A 34 3.72 -19.99 13.62
CA SER A 34 3.95 -21.19 14.43
C SER A 34 4.34 -20.84 15.86
N ILE A 35 5.18 -19.81 16.06
CA ILE A 35 5.55 -19.32 17.40
C ILE A 35 4.32 -18.76 18.10
N ALA A 36 3.53 -17.93 17.41
CA ALA A 36 2.29 -17.38 17.97
C ALA A 36 1.30 -18.49 18.37
N ALA A 37 1.15 -19.52 17.54
CA ALA A 37 0.30 -20.67 17.85
C ALA A 37 0.79 -21.46 19.07
N ALA A 38 2.11 -21.68 19.19
CA ALA A 38 2.70 -22.37 20.34
C ALA A 38 2.47 -21.58 21.64
N VAL A 39 2.72 -20.25 21.61
CA VAL A 39 2.44 -19.37 22.77
C VAL A 39 0.96 -19.37 23.10
N TYR A 40 0.07 -19.33 22.10
CA TYR A 40 -1.38 -19.34 22.32
C TYR A 40 -1.85 -20.58 23.08
N VAL A 41 -1.30 -21.76 22.76
CA VAL A 41 -1.57 -23.00 23.49
C VAL A 41 -1.00 -22.94 24.91
N ASP A 42 0.25 -22.47 25.08
CA ASP A 42 0.93 -22.40 26.37
C ASP A 42 0.25 -21.47 27.38
N VAL A 43 -0.31 -20.35 26.91
CA VAL A 43 -1.06 -19.41 27.75
C VAL A 43 -2.51 -19.83 28.00
N GLY A 44 -2.88 -21.06 27.63
CA GLY A 44 -4.23 -21.60 27.84
C GLY A 44 -5.29 -20.95 26.97
N PHE A 45 -4.95 -20.62 25.73
CA PHE A 45 -5.83 -19.97 24.75
C PHE A 45 -6.26 -18.54 25.15
N ASP A 46 -5.46 -17.85 25.97
CA ASP A 46 -5.70 -16.46 26.37
C ASP A 46 -5.11 -15.47 25.35
N LEU A 47 -5.98 -14.90 24.50
CA LEU A 47 -5.58 -13.92 23.48
C LEU A 47 -4.95 -12.64 24.06
N LYS A 48 -5.32 -12.22 25.28
CA LYS A 48 -4.75 -11.02 25.89
C LYS A 48 -3.29 -11.26 26.28
N LYS A 49 -3.00 -12.42 26.88
CA LYS A 49 -1.63 -12.82 27.21
C LYS A 49 -0.79 -13.05 25.95
N LEU A 50 -1.35 -13.73 24.95
CA LEU A 50 -0.71 -13.88 23.64
C LEU A 50 -0.30 -12.53 23.06
N TRP A 51 -1.23 -11.56 23.02
CA TRP A 51 -0.97 -10.23 22.48
C TRP A 51 0.16 -9.50 23.21
N VAL A 52 0.19 -9.56 24.54
CA VAL A 52 1.27 -8.94 25.34
C VAL A 52 2.64 -9.54 24.99
N ILE A 53 2.70 -10.86 24.76
CA ILE A 53 3.95 -11.57 24.44
C ILE A 53 4.39 -11.31 22.99
N ILE A 54 3.49 -11.52 22.02
CA ILE A 54 3.82 -11.45 20.60
C ILE A 54 4.04 -10.01 20.13
N ARG A 55 3.45 -9.01 20.80
CA ARG A 55 3.63 -7.60 20.41
C ARG A 55 5.11 -7.22 20.30
N GLY A 56 5.96 -7.64 21.25
CA GLY A 56 7.39 -7.32 21.21
C GLY A 56 8.13 -7.89 19.99
N VAL A 57 7.63 -8.99 19.41
CA VAL A 57 8.18 -9.59 18.19
C VAL A 57 7.74 -8.80 16.94
N LEU A 58 6.57 -8.18 16.99
CA LEU A 58 5.98 -7.44 15.88
C LEU A 58 6.37 -5.96 15.84
N GLU A 59 7.06 -5.45 16.88
CA GLU A 59 7.48 -4.06 16.95
C GLU A 59 8.72 -3.79 16.06
N PRO A 60 8.73 -2.71 15.25
CA PRO A 60 7.65 -1.74 15.07
C PRO A 60 6.52 -2.29 14.18
N ILE A 61 5.29 -2.25 14.69
CA ILE A 61 4.11 -2.65 13.92
C ILE A 61 3.49 -1.44 13.22
N VAL A 62 3.11 -1.59 11.96
CA VAL A 62 2.39 -0.54 11.22
C VAL A 62 1.02 -0.33 11.87
N THR A 63 0.76 0.89 12.35
CA THR A 63 -0.53 1.25 12.97
C THR A 63 -1.53 1.79 11.95
N LEU A 64 -2.81 1.93 12.33
CA LEU A 64 -3.80 2.61 11.46
C LEU A 64 -3.40 4.07 11.19
N GLN A 65 -2.90 4.77 12.21
CA GLN A 65 -2.42 6.14 12.07
C GLN A 65 -1.24 6.23 11.09
N ASP A 66 -0.36 5.22 11.07
CA ASP A 66 0.73 5.11 10.11
C ASP A 66 0.25 4.97 8.66
N LEU A 67 -0.88 4.30 8.45
CA LEU A 67 -1.49 4.08 7.13
C LEU A 67 -2.23 5.33 6.65
N GLU A 68 -2.90 6.04 7.56
CA GLU A 68 -3.58 7.31 7.26
C GLU A 68 -2.58 8.41 6.88
N GLN A 69 -1.39 8.43 7.49
CA GLN A 69 -0.37 9.43 7.19
C GLN A 69 0.31 9.24 5.81
N LYS A 70 0.36 8.03 5.29
CA LYS A 70 1.03 7.79 4.01
C LYS A 70 0.25 6.76 3.24
N PRO A 71 -0.84 7.12 2.55
CA PRO A 71 -1.64 6.16 1.80
C PRO A 71 -0.78 5.35 0.82
N GLN A 72 -1.26 4.15 0.51
CA GLN A 72 -0.60 3.27 -0.44
C GLN A 72 -0.37 4.00 -1.79
N PRO A 73 0.83 3.92 -2.42
CA PRO A 73 1.19 4.75 -3.58
C PRO A 73 0.22 4.70 -4.77
N VAL A 74 -0.38 3.53 -5.05
CA VAL A 74 -1.38 3.41 -6.12
C VAL A 74 -2.66 4.17 -5.73
N THR A 75 -3.13 4.01 -4.49
CA THR A 75 -4.26 4.77 -3.96
C THR A 75 -4.01 6.27 -4.02
N MET A 76 -2.86 6.72 -3.52
CA MET A 76 -2.47 8.14 -3.51
C MET A 76 -2.40 8.73 -4.93
N LEU A 77 -1.89 7.97 -5.90
CA LEU A 77 -1.85 8.38 -7.31
C LEU A 77 -3.28 8.60 -7.86
N TYR A 78 -4.19 7.66 -7.61
CA TYR A 78 -5.59 7.82 -8.02
C TYR A 78 -6.24 9.03 -7.37
N GLU A 79 -6.07 9.20 -6.06
CA GLU A 79 -6.67 10.31 -5.31
C GLU A 79 -6.20 11.68 -5.83
N ILE A 80 -4.89 11.87 -5.99
CA ILE A 80 -4.34 13.14 -6.48
C ILE A 80 -4.84 13.43 -7.88
N CYS A 81 -4.71 12.48 -8.80
CA CYS A 81 -5.15 12.71 -10.18
C CYS A 81 -6.65 12.97 -10.29
N GLN A 82 -7.49 12.21 -9.58
CA GLN A 82 -8.94 12.42 -9.58
C GLN A 82 -9.33 13.78 -9.00
N LYS A 83 -8.71 14.20 -7.89
CA LYS A 83 -8.90 15.55 -7.31
C LYS A 83 -8.54 16.66 -8.31
N ASN A 84 -7.57 16.40 -9.19
CA ASN A 84 -7.16 17.33 -10.24
C ASN A 84 -7.92 17.15 -11.56
N GLY A 85 -8.98 16.34 -11.60
CA GLY A 85 -9.79 16.09 -12.80
C GLY A 85 -9.08 15.29 -13.88
N LYS A 86 -7.99 14.58 -13.53
CA LYS A 86 -7.21 13.74 -14.44
C LYS A 86 -7.60 12.28 -14.34
N LYS A 87 -7.58 11.57 -15.47
CA LYS A 87 -7.84 10.13 -15.54
C LYS A 87 -6.52 9.35 -15.41
N VAL A 88 -6.47 8.35 -14.53
CA VAL A 88 -5.32 7.46 -14.37
C VAL A 88 -5.65 6.07 -14.89
N ASP A 89 -4.78 5.53 -15.74
CA ASP A 89 -4.83 4.15 -16.19
C ASP A 89 -3.48 3.49 -15.88
N ILE A 90 -3.50 2.32 -15.24
CA ILE A 90 -2.28 1.54 -14.97
C ILE A 90 -2.38 0.24 -15.77
N GLU A 91 -1.60 0.16 -16.82
CA GLU A 91 -1.52 -1.02 -17.67
C GLU A 91 -0.41 -1.94 -17.21
N GLN A 92 -0.63 -3.25 -17.34
CA GLN A 92 0.38 -4.24 -17.00
C GLN A 92 0.63 -5.19 -18.15
N GLN A 93 1.90 -5.34 -18.48
CA GLN A 93 2.38 -6.21 -19.53
C GLN A 93 3.38 -7.21 -18.95
N ARG A 94 3.28 -8.47 -19.34
CA ARG A 94 4.25 -9.50 -18.99
C ARG A 94 5.11 -9.84 -20.19
N ASN A 95 6.42 -9.80 -20.03
CA ASN A 95 7.40 -10.24 -21.01
C ASN A 95 8.31 -11.31 -20.37
N GLY A 96 8.00 -12.58 -20.62
CA GLY A 96 8.68 -13.71 -20.00
C GLY A 96 8.56 -13.69 -18.47
N ALA A 97 9.71 -13.69 -17.79
CA ALA A 97 9.78 -13.63 -16.32
C ALA A 97 9.45 -12.23 -15.77
N LYS A 98 9.61 -11.17 -16.56
CA LYS A 98 9.42 -9.78 -16.10
C LYS A 98 8.00 -9.30 -16.34
N SER A 99 7.44 -8.65 -15.33
CA SER A 99 6.21 -7.86 -15.39
C SER A 99 6.56 -6.38 -15.43
N THR A 100 5.99 -5.64 -16.37
CA THR A 100 6.13 -4.19 -16.50
C THR A 100 4.78 -3.54 -16.23
N ALA A 101 4.76 -2.49 -15.41
CA ALA A 101 3.59 -1.65 -15.20
C ALA A 101 3.85 -0.26 -15.79
N ASN A 102 2.89 0.24 -16.55
CA ASN A 102 2.91 1.55 -17.19
C ASN A 102 1.78 2.39 -16.59
N VAL A 103 2.11 3.58 -16.11
CA VAL A 103 1.15 4.55 -15.55
C VAL A 103 0.90 5.62 -16.60
N TYR A 104 -0.35 5.74 -17.02
CA TYR A 104 -0.84 6.76 -17.92
C TYR A 104 -1.72 7.75 -17.15
N VAL A 105 -1.54 9.05 -17.44
CA VAL A 105 -2.40 10.13 -16.94
C VAL A 105 -2.91 10.91 -18.14
N ASP A 106 -4.23 10.98 -18.30
CA ASP A 106 -4.90 11.57 -19.48
C ASP A 106 -4.38 11.01 -20.82
N GLY A 107 -4.02 9.72 -20.83
CA GLY A 107 -3.48 9.02 -22.00
C GLY A 107 -1.97 9.20 -22.23
N GLU A 108 -1.29 10.04 -21.46
CA GLU A 108 0.16 10.22 -21.55
C GLU A 108 0.92 9.31 -20.59
N LEU A 109 1.97 8.65 -21.06
CA LEU A 109 2.82 7.79 -20.24
C LEU A 109 3.63 8.63 -19.24
N VAL A 110 3.28 8.56 -17.97
CA VAL A 110 3.97 9.31 -16.90
C VAL A 110 5.13 8.49 -16.34
N ALA A 111 4.93 7.22 -16.04
CA ALA A 111 5.97 6.37 -15.46
C ALA A 111 5.84 4.91 -15.89
N SER A 112 6.94 4.17 -15.81
CA SER A 112 6.98 2.74 -16.04
C SER A 112 7.97 2.11 -15.07
N ALA A 113 7.67 0.92 -14.58
CA ALA A 113 8.58 0.12 -13.77
C ALA A 113 8.41 -1.36 -14.10
N SER A 114 9.50 -2.12 -13.98
CA SER A 114 9.51 -3.56 -14.22
C SER A 114 10.04 -4.31 -13.02
N SER A 115 9.45 -5.46 -12.72
CA SER A 115 9.89 -6.40 -11.70
C SER A 115 9.51 -7.81 -12.13
N ASP A 116 10.17 -8.82 -11.58
CA ASP A 116 9.75 -10.22 -11.74
C ASP A 116 8.39 -10.49 -11.06
N GLN A 117 7.90 -9.51 -10.28
CA GLN A 117 6.63 -9.55 -9.59
C GLN A 117 5.69 -8.43 -10.04
N LYS A 118 4.48 -8.85 -10.43
CA LYS A 118 3.42 -7.98 -10.96
C LYS A 118 3.05 -6.83 -10.01
N ASP A 119 2.95 -7.12 -8.72
CA ASP A 119 2.50 -6.14 -7.72
C ASP A 119 3.62 -5.13 -7.38
N ILE A 120 4.88 -5.59 -7.34
CA ILE A 120 6.04 -4.70 -7.15
C ILE A 120 6.19 -3.76 -8.34
N ALA A 121 6.08 -4.28 -9.58
CA ALA A 121 6.11 -3.43 -10.77
C ALA A 121 5.03 -2.34 -10.72
N ARG A 122 3.81 -2.69 -10.28
CA ARG A 122 2.70 -1.74 -10.10
C ARG A 122 3.02 -0.66 -9.09
N LEU A 123 3.52 -1.07 -7.92
CA LEU A 123 3.82 -0.20 -6.80
C LEU A 123 4.92 0.80 -7.18
N GLU A 124 6.01 0.31 -7.77
CA GLU A 124 7.15 1.13 -8.18
C GLU A 124 6.79 2.10 -9.31
N ALA A 125 5.97 1.67 -10.28
CA ALA A 125 5.48 2.56 -11.32
C ALA A 125 4.62 3.69 -10.74
N ALA A 126 3.78 3.39 -9.74
CA ALA A 126 2.97 4.41 -9.04
C ALA A 126 3.83 5.37 -8.21
N LYS A 127 4.83 4.87 -7.45
CA LYS A 127 5.80 5.71 -6.73
C LYS A 127 6.54 6.66 -7.69
N ALA A 128 7.02 6.13 -8.81
CA ALA A 128 7.71 6.91 -9.83
C ALA A 128 6.78 7.97 -10.48
N ALA A 129 5.50 7.64 -10.70
CA ALA A 129 4.52 8.59 -11.20
C ALA A 129 4.25 9.71 -10.20
N LEU A 130 4.04 9.39 -8.93
CA LEU A 130 3.85 10.37 -7.86
C LEU A 130 5.01 11.36 -7.79
N HIS A 131 6.25 10.87 -7.77
CA HIS A 131 7.43 11.74 -7.76
C HIS A 131 7.53 12.66 -8.99
N LYS A 132 7.11 12.18 -10.18
CA LYS A 132 7.07 13.02 -11.38
C LYS A 132 5.97 14.08 -11.28
N LEU A 133 4.79 13.72 -10.77
CA LEU A 133 3.67 14.65 -10.60
C LEU A 133 3.95 15.71 -9.52
N GLU A 134 4.61 15.33 -8.43
CA GLU A 134 5.07 16.26 -7.37
C GLU A 134 6.03 17.32 -7.92
N ARG A 135 6.92 16.96 -8.86
CA ARG A 135 7.84 17.92 -9.50
C ARG A 135 7.14 18.88 -10.47
N LEU A 136 5.97 18.52 -10.96
CA LEU A 136 5.19 19.32 -11.92
C LEU A 136 4.17 20.24 -11.24
N LEU A 137 3.97 20.11 -9.92
CA LEU A 137 3.00 20.88 -9.14
C LEU A 137 3.73 21.74 -8.09
N PRO A 138 3.41 23.04 -7.91
CA PRO A 138 4.03 23.85 -6.88
C PRO A 138 3.75 23.29 -5.47
N ALA A 139 4.81 23.18 -4.67
CA ALA A 139 4.94 22.37 -3.44
C ALA A 139 4.02 22.70 -2.25
N THR A 140 3.03 23.59 -2.39
CA THR A 140 2.27 24.11 -1.24
C THR A 140 0.90 23.47 -1.05
N THR A 141 0.39 22.71 -2.03
CA THR A 141 -1.01 22.26 -2.07
C THR A 141 -1.17 20.77 -1.78
N MET A 142 -0.22 19.92 -2.16
CA MET A 142 -0.46 18.46 -2.21
C MET A 142 -0.40 17.76 -0.85
N ILE A 143 0.56 18.09 0.03
CA ILE A 143 0.66 17.43 1.34
C ILE A 143 -0.44 17.89 2.29
N ARG A 144 -0.98 19.12 2.15
CA ARG A 144 -2.05 19.61 3.02
C ARG A 144 -3.45 19.17 2.55
N ASP A 145 -3.67 19.07 1.25
CA ASP A 145 -5.01 18.82 0.70
C ASP A 145 -5.34 17.32 0.53
N CYS A 146 -4.39 16.42 0.78
CA CYS A 146 -4.67 15.01 1.04
C CYS A 146 -5.40 14.80 2.38
N TYR A 147 -5.04 15.56 3.42
CA TYR A 147 -5.60 15.39 4.77
C TYR A 147 -6.84 16.24 5.05
N VAL A 148 -6.97 17.40 4.41
CA VAL A 148 -8.11 18.31 4.66
C VAL A 148 -9.39 17.86 3.93
N GLY A 149 -9.32 16.83 3.10
CA GLY A 149 -10.40 16.43 2.19
C GLY A 149 -11.32 15.28 2.62
N ILE A 150 -11.22 14.75 3.84
CA ILE A 150 -12.23 13.80 4.35
C ILE A 150 -13.19 14.57 5.26
N ASP A 151 -13.97 15.49 4.69
CA ASP A 151 -15.31 15.73 5.23
C ASP A 151 -16.16 14.53 4.79
N GLY A 152 -16.24 13.55 5.70
CA GLY A 152 -16.73 12.19 5.48
C GLY A 152 -18.23 12.07 5.24
N THR A 153 -18.80 12.92 4.40
CA THR A 153 -20.27 13.08 4.32
C THR A 153 -20.83 12.90 2.91
N PHE A 154 -20.06 13.09 1.83
CA PHE A 154 -20.67 13.16 0.50
C PHE A 154 -20.74 11.85 -0.30
N GLU A 155 -19.76 10.94 -0.17
CA GLU A 155 -19.74 9.73 -1.03
C GLU A 155 -20.25 8.45 -0.35
N VAL A 156 -20.07 8.33 0.97
CA VAL A 156 -20.48 7.11 1.71
C VAL A 156 -22.00 7.03 1.83
N GLU A 157 -22.69 8.17 2.03
CA GLU A 157 -24.17 8.22 2.06
C GLU A 157 -24.79 7.83 0.72
N ALA A 158 -24.25 8.33 -0.40
CA ALA A 158 -24.76 8.02 -1.74
C ALA A 158 -24.56 6.54 -2.11
N ALA A 159 -23.39 5.96 -1.77
CA ALA A 159 -23.12 4.54 -1.97
C ALA A 159 -24.01 3.67 -1.06
N LYS A 160 -24.20 4.07 0.20
CA LYS A 160 -25.07 3.39 1.17
C LYS A 160 -26.53 3.42 0.73
N GLN A 161 -27.06 4.57 0.27
CA GLN A 161 -28.42 4.70 -0.26
C GLN A 161 -28.66 3.81 -1.49
N LYS A 162 -27.69 3.75 -2.42
CA LYS A 162 -27.77 2.84 -3.58
C LYS A 162 -27.79 1.37 -3.17
N LEU A 163 -26.98 0.99 -2.17
CA LEU A 163 -26.98 -0.37 -1.65
C LEU A 163 -28.31 -0.74 -0.99
N TYR A 164 -28.88 0.16 -0.19
CA TYR A 164 -30.21 -0.03 0.41
C TYR A 164 -31.32 -0.12 -0.64
N ALA A 165 -31.24 0.64 -1.73
CA ALA A 165 -32.21 0.56 -2.82
C ALA A 165 -32.17 -0.77 -3.60
N ILE A 166 -31.00 -1.43 -3.66
CA ILE A 166 -30.81 -2.70 -4.38
C ILE A 166 -31.06 -3.91 -3.46
N CYS A 167 -30.70 -3.80 -2.18
CA CYS A 167 -30.68 -4.93 -1.25
C CYS A 167 -31.74 -4.84 -0.12
N GLY A 168 -32.49 -3.74 -0.04
CA GLY A 168 -33.56 -3.57 0.94
C GLY A 168 -34.88 -4.14 0.44
N ILE A 169 -35.19 -5.38 0.84
CA ILE A 169 -36.55 -5.89 1.02
C ILE A 169 -36.83 -5.92 2.52
#